data_AF-A0A925XAM7-F1
#
_entry.id   AF-A0A925XAM7-F1
#
_cell.length_a   1.000
_cell.length_b   1.000
_cell.length_c   1.000
_cell.angle_alpha   90.00
_cell.angle_beta   90.00
_cell.angle_gamma   90.00
#
_symmetry.space_group_name_H-M   'P 1'
#
loop_
_entity.id
_entity.type
_entity.pdbx_description
1 polymer ?
#
loop_
_entity_poly.entity_id
_entity_poly.type
_entity_poly.pdbx_seq_one_letter_code
_entity_poly.pdbx_strand_id
1 'polypeptide(L)'
;MKKIKFTVGGKIFAGFVVLMFIFLVNAVVVFFTSRQIKDTLHTNSEQINPSRDAVKDFIQVVTKNRMLATNWIYLSKNEEDKKMLLQLKDRDFPQLKSRLKALEKNWIASERQMLDSAFTN
;
A
#
# COMPACT_ATOMS: atom_id res chain seq x y z
N MET A 1 57.36 -2.06 34.18
CA MET A 1 55.89 -2.00 33.99
C MET A 1 55.38 -0.66 34.51
N LYS A 2 55.05 0.30 33.65
CA LYS A 2 54.59 1.65 34.06
C LYS A 2 53.13 1.58 34.50
N LYS A 3 52.85 1.84 35.78
CA LYS A 3 51.49 1.99 36.30
C LYS A 3 50.90 3.30 35.76
N ILE A 4 49.93 3.21 34.87
CA ILE A 4 49.19 4.38 34.38
C ILE A 4 48.44 4.97 35.58
N LYS A 5 48.91 6.10 36.11
CA LYS A 5 48.21 6.83 37.16
C LYS A 5 47.13 7.68 36.49
N PHE A 6 45.88 7.23 36.57
CA PHE A 6 44.73 8.01 36.10
C PHE A 6 44.58 9.27 36.94
N THR A 7 44.88 10.42 36.34
CA THR A 7 44.57 11.73 36.93
C THR A 7 43.05 11.93 36.95
N VAL A 8 42.55 12.82 37.81
CA VAL A 8 41.12 13.14 37.91
C VAL A 8 40.54 13.51 36.53
N GLY A 9 41.30 14.26 35.72
CA GLY A 9 40.93 14.59 34.34
C GLY A 9 40.78 13.37 33.42
N GLY A 10 41.63 12.34 33.57
CA GLY A 10 41.51 11.10 32.79
C GLY A 10 40.26 10.30 33.12
N LYS A 11 39.77 10.34 34.36
CA LYS A 11 38.51 9.69 34.77
C LYS A 11 37.29 10.40 34.17
N ILE A 12 37.30 11.74 34.17
CA ILE A 12 36.24 12.55 33.57
C ILE A 12 36.21 12.34 32.05
N PHE A 13 37.38 12.37 31.40
CA PHE A 13 37.49 12.13 29.96
C PHE A 13 37.00 10.73 29.57
N ALA A 14 37.35 9.69 30.35
CA ALA A 14 36.85 8.34 30.12
C ALA A 14 35.31 8.26 30.19
N GLY A 15 34.69 8.96 31.16
CA GLY A 15 33.22 9.05 31.24
C GLY A 15 32.60 9.70 30.00
N PHE A 16 33.20 10.78 29.51
CA PHE A 16 32.77 11.44 28.26
C PHE A 16 32.88 10.54 27.04
N VAL A 17 33.98 9.78 26.92
CA VAL A 17 34.17 8.84 25.80
C VAL A 17 33.12 7.73 25.84
N VAL A 18 32.81 7.19 27.02
CA VAL A 18 31.75 6.17 27.17
C VAL A 18 30.37 6.74 26.76
N LEU A 19 30.03 7.95 27.23
CA LEU A 19 28.78 8.61 26.85
C LEU A 19 28.71 8.85 25.34
N MET A 20 29.78 9.34 24.73
CA MET A 20 29.87 9.53 23.27
C MET A 20 29.65 8.22 22.52
N PHE A 21 30.21 7.12 23.01
CA PHE A 21 30.06 5.81 22.41
C PHE A 21 28.60 5.31 22.47
N ILE A 22 27.92 5.53 23.59
CA ILE A 22 26.48 5.22 23.74
C ILE A 22 25.64 6.00 22.72
N PHE A 23 25.94 7.29 22.51
CA PHE A 23 25.27 8.09 21.49
C PHE A 23 25.52 7.56 20.07
N LEU A 24 26.76 7.17 19.77
CA LEU A 24 27.14 6.63 18.47
C LEU A 24 26.39 5.32 18.16
N VAL A 25 26.33 4.41 19.13
CA VAL A 25 25.59 3.14 19.01
C VAL A 25 24.09 3.40 18.81
N ASN A 26 23.49 4.33 19.56
CA ASN A 26 22.10 4.70 19.37
C ASN A 26 21.84 5.26 17.96
N ALA A 27 22.72 6.13 17.45
CA ALA A 27 22.59 6.67 16.09
C ALA A 27 22.66 5.55 15.03
N VAL A 28 23.55 4.58 15.21
CA VAL A 28 23.68 3.40 14.33
C VAL A 28 22.39 2.55 14.37
N VAL A 29 21.87 2.26 15.55
CA VAL A 29 20.60 1.51 15.71
C VAL A 29 19.45 2.25 15.04
N VAL A 30 19.30 3.56 15.27
CA VAL A 30 18.26 4.39 14.64
C VAL A 30 18.40 4.38 13.12
N PHE A 31 19.62 4.47 12.60
CA PHE A 31 19.87 4.46 11.16
C PHE A 31 19.49 3.12 10.51
N PHE A 32 19.85 1.99 11.13
CA PHE A 32 19.48 0.66 10.64
C PHE A 32 17.97 0.38 10.78
N THR A 33 17.36 0.73 11.92
CA THR A 33 15.91 0.61 12.13
C THR A 33 15.12 1.51 11.17
N SER A 34 15.60 2.72 10.89
CA SER A 34 14.97 3.63 9.93
C SER A 34 14.98 3.06 8.49
N ARG A 35 16.01 2.30 8.10
CA ARG A 35 16.03 1.59 6.82
C ARG A 35 14.98 0.48 6.75
N GLN A 36 14.83 -0.32 7.80
CA GLN A 36 13.77 -1.35 7.87
C GLN A 36 12.36 -0.75 7.83
N ILE A 37 12.15 0.41 8.46
CA ILE A 37 10.88 1.13 8.40
C ILE A 37 10.58 1.59 6.97
N LYS A 38 11.58 2.08 6.22
CA LYS A 38 11.40 2.51 4.83
C LYS A 38 11.06 1.35 3.90
N ASP A 39 11.67 0.19 4.06
CA ASP A 39 11.38 -1.00 3.24
C ASP A 39 9.96 -1.55 3.51
N THR A 40 9.52 -1.49 4.78
CA THR A 40 8.15 -1.87 5.15
C THR A 40 7.12 -0.86 4.61
N LEU A 41 7.44 0.44 4.62
CA LEU A 41 6.56 1.47 4.07
C LEU A 41 6.48 1.43 2.53
N HIS A 42 7.56 1.06 1.84
CA HIS A 42 7.57 0.93 0.37
C HIS A 42 6.60 -0.16 -0.10
N THR A 43 6.61 -1.32 0.58
CA THR A 43 5.69 -2.44 0.28
C THR A 43 4.21 -2.08 0.51
N ASN A 44 3.92 -1.29 1.55
CA ASN A 44 2.56 -0.80 1.83
C ASN A 44 2.08 0.25 0.81
N SER A 45 2.98 1.16 0.42
CA SER A 45 2.68 2.28 -0.48
C SER A 45 2.46 1.86 -1.94
N GLU A 46 3.23 0.90 -2.45
CA GLU A 46 3.21 0.57 -3.88
C GLU A 46 2.26 -0.58 -4.25
N GLN A 47 1.83 -1.40 -3.29
CA GLN A 47 1.02 -2.59 -3.60
C GLN A 47 -0.30 -2.65 -2.84
N ILE A 48 -0.30 -2.39 -1.53
CA ILE A 48 -1.51 -2.54 -0.69
C ILE A 48 -2.50 -1.40 -0.95
N ASN A 49 -2.03 -0.16 -0.95
CA ASN A 49 -2.88 1.00 -1.24
C ASN A 49 -3.54 0.96 -2.63
N PRO A 50 -2.80 0.76 -3.75
CA PRO A 50 -3.44 0.72 -5.07
C PRO A 50 -4.34 -0.50 -5.27
N SER A 51 -4.07 -1.63 -4.63
CA SER A 51 -4.95 -2.81 -4.68
C SER A 51 -6.28 -2.54 -3.95
N ARG A 52 -6.21 -1.92 -2.76
CA ARG A 52 -7.40 -1.53 -1.99
C ARG A 52 -8.24 -0.50 -2.75
N ASP A 53 -7.61 0.48 -3.36
CA ASP A 53 -8.30 1.49 -4.17
C ASP A 53 -8.93 0.86 -5.42
N ALA A 54 -8.23 -0.04 -6.11
CA ALA A 54 -8.79 -0.74 -7.28
C ALA A 54 -10.01 -1.61 -6.94
N VAL A 55 -10.00 -2.29 -5.78
CA VAL A 55 -11.15 -3.06 -5.29
C VAL A 55 -12.32 -2.14 -4.92
N LYS A 56 -12.03 -1.01 -4.27
CA LYS A 56 -13.04 0.01 -3.96
C LYS A 56 -13.69 0.56 -5.24
N ASP A 57 -12.89 0.88 -6.24
CA ASP A 57 -13.35 1.35 -7.55
C ASP A 57 -14.24 0.29 -8.24
N PHE A 58 -13.85 -0.98 -8.16
CA PHE A 58 -14.66 -2.09 -8.68
C PHE A 58 -16.04 -2.16 -8.03
N ILE A 59 -16.11 -2.10 -6.69
CA ILE A 59 -17.38 -2.09 -5.96
C ILE A 59 -18.23 -0.88 -6.39
N GLN A 60 -17.62 0.28 -6.57
CA GLN A 60 -18.33 1.49 -6.99
C GLN A 60 -18.89 1.35 -8.42
N VAL A 61 -18.11 0.81 -9.36
CA VAL A 61 -18.52 0.57 -10.74
C VAL A 61 -19.67 -0.43 -10.81
N VAL A 62 -19.58 -1.55 -10.08
CA VAL A 62 -20.65 -2.56 -10.00
C VAL A 62 -21.92 -1.95 -9.40
N THR A 63 -21.79 -1.13 -8.35
CA THR A 63 -22.93 -0.46 -7.71
C THR A 63 -23.60 0.53 -8.65
N LYS A 64 -22.81 1.36 -9.36
CA LYS A 64 -23.32 2.28 -10.38
C LYS A 64 -24.00 1.54 -11.52
N ASN A 65 -23.39 0.47 -12.01
CA ASN A 65 -23.96 -0.37 -13.06
C ASN A 65 -25.32 -0.92 -12.64
N ARG A 66 -25.43 -1.44 -11.41
CA ARG A 66 -26.70 -1.94 -10.86
C ARG A 66 -27.74 -0.83 -10.79
N MET A 67 -27.39 0.34 -10.25
CA MET A 67 -28.30 1.49 -10.12
C MET A 67 -28.80 1.98 -11.49
N LEU A 68 -27.89 2.14 -12.45
CA LEU A 68 -28.23 2.57 -13.81
C LEU A 68 -29.06 1.50 -14.54
N ALA A 69 -28.73 0.22 -14.38
CA ALA A 69 -29.50 -0.88 -14.96
C ALA A 69 -30.92 -0.92 -14.39
N THR A 70 -31.08 -0.77 -13.07
CA THR A 70 -32.41 -0.69 -12.45
C THR A 70 -33.15 0.57 -12.91
N ASN A 71 -32.51 1.74 -12.90
CA ASN A 71 -33.13 2.99 -13.35
C ASN A 71 -33.57 2.90 -14.80
N TRP A 72 -32.75 2.34 -15.69
CA TRP A 72 -33.10 2.15 -17.10
C TRP A 72 -34.31 1.23 -17.29
N ILE A 73 -34.43 0.15 -16.51
CA ILE A 73 -35.59 -0.75 -16.56
C ILE A 73 -36.87 -0.01 -16.12
N TYR A 74 -36.79 0.85 -15.10
CA TYR A 74 -37.94 1.62 -14.60
C TYR A 74 -38.25 2.91 -15.40
N LEU A 75 -37.24 3.50 -16.05
CA LEU A 75 -37.30 4.79 -16.77
C LEU A 75 -36.66 4.64 -18.16
N SER A 76 -37.20 3.74 -18.98
CA SER A 76 -36.67 3.34 -20.30
C SER A 76 -36.61 4.46 -21.36
N LYS A 77 -37.10 5.67 -21.05
CA LYS A 77 -36.96 6.86 -21.91
C LYS A 77 -35.72 7.70 -21.59
N ASN A 78 -34.95 7.37 -20.55
CA ASN A 78 -33.75 8.13 -20.17
C ASN A 78 -32.51 7.68 -20.98
N GLU A 79 -32.34 8.22 -22.19
CA GLU A 79 -31.22 7.89 -23.06
C GLU A 79 -29.83 8.18 -22.46
N GLU A 80 -29.74 9.07 -21.48
CA GLU A 80 -28.49 9.41 -20.81
C GLU A 80 -27.97 8.23 -19.96
N ASP A 81 -28.84 7.59 -19.18
CA ASP A 81 -28.50 6.40 -18.39
C ASP A 81 -28.05 5.23 -19.29
N LYS A 82 -28.69 5.07 -20.46
CA LYS A 82 -28.29 4.08 -21.47
C LYS A 82 -26.88 4.35 -22.01
N LYS A 83 -26.55 5.61 -22.30
CA LYS A 83 -25.20 5.98 -22.77
C LYS A 83 -24.15 5.74 -21.69
N MET A 84 -24.45 6.05 -20.43
CA MET A 84 -23.56 5.78 -19.30
C MET A 84 -23.35 4.28 -19.08
N LEU A 85 -24.40 3.45 -19.22
CA LEU A 85 -24.30 1.98 -19.17
C LEU A 85 -23.40 1.42 -20.27
N LEU A 86 -23.54 1.92 -21.50
CA LEU A 86 -22.68 1.52 -22.62
C LEU A 86 -21.23 1.90 -22.38
N GLN A 87 -20.95 3.13 -21.92
CA GLN A 87 -19.59 3.55 -21.58
C GLN A 87 -18.98 2.69 -20.47
N LEU A 88 -19.76 2.39 -19.43
CA LEU A 88 -19.29 1.59 -18.30
C LEU A 88 -18.99 0.15 -18.73
N LYS A 89 -19.81 -0.44 -19.60
CA LYS A 89 -19.60 -1.78 -20.18
C LYS A 89 -18.44 -1.83 -21.17
N ASP A 90 -18.34 -0.87 -22.08
CA ASP A 90 -17.45 -0.95 -23.23
C ASP A 90 -16.06 -0.37 -22.96
N ARG A 91 -15.93 0.49 -21.93
CA ARG A 91 -14.68 1.19 -21.63
C ARG A 91 -14.23 0.98 -20.20
N ASP A 92 -15.05 1.36 -19.22
CA ASP A 92 -14.57 1.46 -17.84
C ASP A 92 -14.34 0.08 -17.21
N PHE A 93 -15.25 -0.87 -17.44
CA PHE A 93 -15.14 -2.23 -16.92
C PHE A 93 -13.96 -3.02 -17.54
N PRO A 94 -13.73 -3.03 -18.87
CA PRO A 94 -12.55 -3.66 -19.46
C PRO A 94 -11.22 -3.05 -18.99
N GLN A 95 -11.15 -1.73 -18.85
CA GLN A 95 -9.95 -1.05 -18.34
C GLN A 95 -9.68 -1.41 -16.88
N LEU A 96 -10.71 -1.40 -16.04
CA LEU A 96 -10.59 -1.78 -14.64
C LEU A 96 -10.20 -3.26 -14.48
N LYS A 97 -10.77 -4.15 -15.29
CA LYS A 97 -10.41 -5.58 -15.32
C LYS A 97 -8.95 -5.78 -15.71
N SER A 98 -8.46 -5.04 -16.69
CA SER A 98 -7.04 -5.08 -17.09
C SER A 98 -6.11 -4.62 -15.96
N ARG A 99 -6.46 -3.53 -15.28
CA ARG A 99 -5.71 -3.02 -14.13
C ARG A 99 -5.70 -4.01 -12.96
N LEU A 100 -6.84 -4.61 -12.63
CA LEU A 100 -6.95 -5.63 -11.58
C LEU A 100 -6.09 -6.85 -11.90
N LYS A 101 -6.14 -7.39 -13.14
CA LYS A 101 -5.27 -8.50 -13.56
C LYS A 101 -3.77 -8.17 -13.54
N ALA A 102 -3.40 -6.91 -13.76
CA ALA A 102 -2.01 -6.49 -13.66
C ALA A 102 -1.52 -6.47 -12.19
N LEU A 103 -2.37 -6.02 -11.27
CA LEU A 103 -2.09 -5.95 -9.83
C LEU A 103 -2.12 -7.33 -9.15
N GLU A 104 -3.03 -8.21 -9.60
CA GLU A 104 -3.24 -9.57 -9.08
C GLU A 104 -1.96 -10.43 -9.10
N LYS A 105 -1.02 -10.16 -10.03
CA LYS A 105 0.27 -10.87 -10.13
C LYS A 105 1.07 -10.88 -8.83
N ASN A 106 0.85 -9.90 -7.95
CA ASN A 106 1.54 -9.77 -6.67
C ASN A 106 0.66 -10.18 -5.46
N TRP A 107 -0.60 -10.56 -5.70
CA TRP A 107 -1.54 -10.96 -4.64
C TRP A 107 -1.29 -12.40 -4.18
N ILE A 108 -1.77 -12.76 -2.98
CA ILE A 108 -1.73 -14.14 -2.50
C ILE A 108 -2.79 -15.00 -3.19
N ALA A 109 -2.55 -16.32 -3.29
CA ALA A 109 -3.40 -17.23 -4.07
C ALA A 109 -4.90 -17.19 -3.69
N SER A 110 -5.21 -16.97 -2.41
CA SER A 110 -6.60 -16.82 -1.93
C SER A 110 -7.28 -15.56 -2.46
N GLU A 111 -6.57 -14.45 -2.59
CA GLU A 111 -7.09 -13.19 -3.14
C GLU A 111 -7.32 -13.30 -4.65
N ARG A 112 -6.43 -14.01 -5.35
CA ARG A 112 -6.58 -14.31 -6.79
C ARG A 112 -7.83 -15.12 -7.09
N GLN A 113 -8.03 -16.20 -6.34
CA GLN A 113 -9.24 -17.03 -6.47
C GLN A 113 -10.53 -16.24 -6.21
N MET A 114 -10.50 -15.29 -5.26
CA MET A 114 -11.65 -14.45 -4.96
C MET A 114 -11.97 -13.49 -6.12
N LEU A 115 -10.93 -12.91 -6.74
CA LEU A 115 -11.06 -12.05 -7.90
C LEU A 115 -11.58 -12.81 -9.13
N ASP A 116 -11.05 -14.00 -9.41
CA ASP A 116 -11.50 -14.85 -10.52
C ASP A 116 -12.96 -15.28 -10.36
N SER A 117 -13.37 -15.60 -9.13
CA SER A 117 -14.76 -15.94 -8.79
C SER A 117 -15.71 -14.76 -9.06
N ALA A 118 -15.25 -13.52 -8.87
CA ALA A 118 -16.02 -12.31 -9.11
C ALA A 118 -16.16 -11.95 -10.60
N PHE A 119 -15.35 -12.53 -11.49
CA PHE A 119 -15.43 -12.30 -12.95
C PHE A 119 -16.12 -13.43 -13.73
N THR A 120 -16.39 -14.56 -13.08
CA THR A 120 -16.94 -15.76 -13.73
C THR A 120 -18.46 -15.91 -13.52
N ASN A 121 -19.03 -15.21 -12.52
CA ASN A 121 -20.47 -15.05 -12.32
C ASN A 121 -20.96 -13.68 -12.82
#